data_AF-A0A3E2HNB2-F1
#
_entry.id   AF-A0A3E2HNB2-F1
#
_cell.length_a   1.000
_cell.length_b   1.000
_cell.length_c   1.000
_cell.angle_alpha   90.00
_cell.angle_beta   90.00
_cell.angle_gamma   90.00
#
_symmetry.space_group_name_H-M   'P 1'
#
loop_
_entity.id
_entity.type
_entity.pdbx_description
1 polymer ?
#
loop_
_entity_poly.entity_id
_entity_poly.type
_entity_poly.pdbx_seq_one_letter_code
_entity_poly.pdbx_strand_id
1 'polypeptide(L)'
;MDVVKAKFPKGLPTLQELQTYNEGADVPPETAWIWGMDDEIGRINLLTPERVAAARTAELRDGDVVSLNWNMNLPKRPAFGRQPCKHRIANHPDSPWVFDDWLDMNIQSGSQWDGFRHYGHLSTGRLYNNLTREEVLSGTRCGIQAISEHGIVGRGVLLDYYAWTRRHGKDYEPFSHHSITLENLKQVAKEQGIEFQVGDILLIRSGYTARYYELEKSDPQRLHEAGSFKPFLAGVEQTEGMKSWLHDQYFAAVAGDAPAFECWPPKTPESLHEYLLGLWGVPIGEMFDLEALAKQCEEKKRWTFFFTSSPFNMPAPPITTTNPESLECANDAYLHRTVQSLFSLSGRVVVITGGARGIGLAFGVAVAEAGGDVAVLDVLDTPHPHFETLKTAYGVRVKLYKTDVTDFETLKATFEQVVRDFGRIDGCIAAAGICPDEPFLSRTPDSVSRCFSINVLGVYFTAQLAAAQMISQAPSTTNPKGGSIILVGSVAAYQASKAQYLSDYCASKGAVLSLARELAVELADRGVRVNTISPGYMMTDMTLAISDTRPGLAQIFVNEPPMRRMGDRSDLKGACVYLLSDASAYHTGDDMLITGGLHAGRTGEE
;
A
#
# COMPACT_ATOMS: atom_id res chain seq x y z
N MET A 1 -18.20 -18.74 28.26
CA MET A 1 -18.72 -20.12 28.46
C MET A 1 -20.25 -20.22 28.42
N ASP A 2 -21.00 -19.26 28.95
CA ASP A 2 -22.48 -19.35 28.96
C ASP A 2 -23.09 -19.33 27.55
N VAL A 3 -22.54 -18.52 26.64
CA VAL A 3 -22.90 -18.51 25.21
C VAL A 3 -22.72 -19.89 24.57
N VAL A 4 -21.59 -20.55 24.87
CA VAL A 4 -21.31 -21.91 24.38
C VAL A 4 -22.30 -22.90 24.94
N LYS A 5 -22.56 -22.88 26.26
CA LYS A 5 -23.52 -23.79 26.91
C LYS A 5 -24.95 -23.64 26.38
N ALA A 6 -25.33 -22.43 25.96
CA ALA A 6 -26.64 -22.20 25.34
C ALA A 6 -26.76 -22.87 23.97
N LYS A 7 -25.68 -22.90 23.17
CA LYS A 7 -25.64 -23.56 21.87
C LYS A 7 -25.39 -25.07 21.98
N PHE A 8 -24.55 -25.48 22.92
CA PHE A 8 -24.08 -26.84 23.13
C PHE A 8 -24.24 -27.24 24.61
N PRO A 9 -25.43 -27.71 25.04
CA PRO A 9 -25.72 -28.01 26.44
C PRO A 9 -24.84 -29.11 27.06
N LYS A 10 -24.25 -29.97 26.21
CA LYS A 10 -23.35 -31.06 26.63
C LYS A 10 -21.91 -30.60 26.90
N GLY A 11 -21.57 -29.34 26.61
CA GLY A 11 -20.23 -28.79 26.78
C GLY A 11 -19.63 -28.28 25.47
N LEU A 12 -18.31 -28.31 25.38
CA LEU A 12 -17.58 -27.91 24.18
C LEU A 12 -17.79 -28.98 23.08
N PRO A 13 -18.27 -28.63 21.87
CA PRO A 13 -18.60 -29.61 20.84
C PRO A 13 -17.37 -30.29 20.24
N THR A 14 -17.47 -31.53 19.82
CA THR A 14 -16.44 -32.15 18.97
C THR A 14 -16.44 -31.55 17.55
N LEU A 15 -15.38 -31.76 16.77
CA LEU A 15 -15.32 -31.30 15.38
C LEU A 15 -16.47 -31.88 14.54
N GLN A 16 -16.83 -33.15 14.80
CA GLN A 16 -17.97 -33.81 14.16
C GLN A 16 -19.32 -33.18 14.54
N GLU A 17 -19.49 -32.79 15.80
CA GLU A 17 -20.70 -32.08 16.24
C GLU A 17 -20.80 -30.68 15.60
N LEU A 18 -19.67 -30.00 15.37
CA LEU A 18 -19.64 -28.73 14.63
C LEU A 18 -20.03 -28.90 13.16
N GLN A 19 -19.50 -29.91 12.47
CA GLN A 19 -19.87 -30.21 11.09
C GLN A 19 -21.38 -30.44 10.95
N THR A 20 -21.98 -31.13 11.92
CA THR A 20 -23.43 -31.34 11.96
C THR A 20 -24.19 -30.04 12.27
N TYR A 21 -23.69 -29.24 13.23
CA TYR A 21 -24.32 -27.98 13.63
C TYR A 21 -24.30 -26.92 12.52
N ASN A 22 -23.21 -26.86 11.73
CA ASN A 22 -23.03 -25.91 10.64
C ASN A 22 -23.63 -26.39 9.31
N GLU A 23 -24.28 -27.56 9.29
CA GLU A 23 -24.90 -28.09 8.07
C GLU A 23 -25.95 -27.12 7.52
N GLY A 24 -25.75 -26.64 6.28
CA GLY A 24 -26.61 -25.65 5.63
C GLY A 24 -26.38 -24.19 6.04
N ALA A 25 -25.41 -23.91 6.91
CA ALA A 25 -24.99 -22.55 7.23
C ALA A 25 -24.01 -21.99 6.18
N ASP A 26 -23.92 -20.66 6.06
CA ASP A 26 -22.97 -19.96 5.19
C ASP A 26 -21.59 -19.81 5.87
N VAL A 27 -21.06 -20.92 6.38
CA VAL A 27 -19.72 -21.03 7.00
C VAL A 27 -19.13 -22.41 6.68
N PRO A 28 -17.79 -22.56 6.71
CA PRO A 28 -17.16 -23.87 6.62
C PRO A 28 -17.70 -24.84 7.70
N PRO A 29 -17.91 -26.13 7.40
CA PRO A 29 -18.49 -27.09 8.35
C PRO A 29 -17.73 -27.18 9.68
N GLU A 30 -16.41 -27.02 9.65
CA GLU A 30 -15.51 -27.12 10.80
C GLU A 30 -15.43 -25.85 11.65
N THR A 31 -16.19 -24.80 11.32
CA THR A 31 -16.14 -23.51 12.00
C THR A 31 -16.57 -23.61 13.48
N ALA A 32 -15.71 -23.11 14.38
CA ALA A 32 -15.93 -23.08 15.82
C ALA A 32 -16.13 -21.65 16.36
N TRP A 33 -16.89 -20.80 15.66
CA TRP A 33 -17.26 -19.43 16.09
C TRP A 33 -18.37 -19.46 17.17
N ILE A 34 -18.08 -20.12 18.29
CA ILE A 34 -19.06 -20.49 19.32
C ILE A 34 -19.11 -19.51 20.49
N TRP A 35 -18.18 -18.56 20.57
CA TRP A 35 -17.98 -17.67 21.72
C TRP A 35 -18.90 -16.44 21.74
N GLY A 36 -19.45 -16.06 20.58
CA GLY A 36 -20.29 -14.86 20.41
C GLY A 36 -19.91 -14.10 19.14
N MET A 37 -20.81 -13.28 18.60
CA MET A 37 -20.52 -12.51 17.38
C MET A 37 -19.52 -11.37 17.62
N ASP A 38 -19.47 -10.87 18.85
CA ASP A 38 -18.54 -9.83 19.29
C ASP A 38 -17.23 -10.41 19.86
N ASP A 39 -17.01 -11.72 19.75
CA ASP A 39 -15.77 -12.35 20.23
C ASP A 39 -14.58 -12.02 19.33
N GLU A 40 -13.46 -11.67 19.97
CA GLU A 40 -12.21 -11.29 19.31
C GLU A 40 -11.00 -12.11 19.79
N ILE A 41 -11.18 -12.99 20.79
CA ILE A 41 -10.08 -13.71 21.44
C ILE A 41 -10.17 -15.24 21.28
N GLY A 42 -11.23 -15.77 20.69
CA GLY A 42 -11.33 -17.17 20.28
C GLY A 42 -11.13 -18.13 21.45
N ARG A 43 -10.26 -19.13 21.30
CA ARG A 43 -9.96 -20.11 22.34
C ARG A 43 -9.15 -19.56 23.52
N ILE A 44 -8.67 -18.32 23.46
CA ILE A 44 -8.15 -17.65 24.66
C ILE A 44 -9.23 -17.49 25.73
N ASN A 45 -10.52 -17.48 25.35
CA ASN A 45 -11.65 -17.57 26.30
C ASN A 45 -11.60 -18.82 27.22
N LEU A 46 -10.83 -19.85 26.88
CA LEU A 46 -10.64 -21.03 27.73
C LEU A 46 -9.73 -20.74 28.92
N LEU A 47 -8.88 -19.70 28.86
CA LEU A 47 -7.96 -19.27 29.91
C LEU A 47 -8.69 -18.49 31.02
N THR A 48 -9.75 -19.10 31.55
CA THR A 48 -10.60 -18.55 32.61
C THR A 48 -9.82 -18.35 33.92
N PRO A 49 -10.22 -17.40 34.79
CA PRO A 49 -9.58 -17.18 36.09
C PRO A 49 -9.38 -18.47 36.92
N GLU A 50 -10.35 -19.39 36.91
CA GLU A 50 -10.27 -20.66 37.64
C GLU A 50 -9.15 -21.56 37.11
N ARG A 51 -9.04 -21.68 35.78
CA ARG A 51 -7.97 -22.47 35.13
C ARG A 51 -6.60 -21.83 35.33
N VAL A 52 -6.50 -20.51 35.25
CA VAL A 52 -5.25 -19.79 35.52
C VAL A 52 -4.81 -20.00 36.97
N ALA A 53 -5.74 -19.90 37.93
CA ALA A 53 -5.45 -20.15 39.34
C ALA A 53 -5.06 -21.61 39.61
N ALA A 54 -5.71 -22.57 38.93
CA ALA A 54 -5.37 -23.99 39.00
C ALA A 54 -3.96 -24.25 38.44
N ALA A 55 -3.62 -23.73 37.26
CA ALA A 55 -2.30 -23.85 36.66
C ALA A 55 -1.21 -23.24 37.55
N ARG A 56 -1.45 -22.03 38.11
CA ARG A 56 -0.54 -21.40 39.07
C ARG A 56 -0.24 -22.33 40.24
N THR A 57 -1.28 -22.94 40.80
CA THR A 57 -1.18 -23.78 42.00
C THR A 57 -0.52 -25.13 41.68
N ALA A 58 -0.79 -25.70 40.51
CA ALA A 58 -0.27 -27.00 40.11
C ALA A 58 1.17 -26.94 39.61
N GLU A 59 1.57 -25.86 38.92
CA GLU A 59 2.79 -25.84 38.13
C GLU A 59 3.92 -24.95 38.69
N LEU A 60 3.62 -23.85 39.41
CA LEU A 60 4.64 -22.97 40.00
C LEU A 60 5.18 -23.56 41.32
N ARG A 61 6.05 -24.57 41.21
CA ARG A 61 6.62 -25.28 42.37
C ARG A 61 8.03 -24.85 42.75
N ASP A 62 8.88 -24.61 41.76
CA ASP A 62 10.33 -24.46 41.98
C ASP A 62 10.82 -23.01 41.88
N GLY A 63 10.05 -22.14 41.23
CA GLY A 63 10.43 -20.74 40.96
C GLY A 63 11.39 -20.53 39.78
N ASP A 64 11.79 -21.61 39.10
CA ASP A 64 12.61 -21.52 37.89
C ASP A 64 11.86 -20.88 36.73
N VAL A 65 12.55 -20.04 35.97
CA VAL A 65 12.00 -19.30 34.83
C VAL A 65 12.84 -19.59 33.59
N VAL A 66 12.17 -19.84 32.47
CA VAL A 66 12.78 -20.01 31.15
C VAL A 66 12.16 -19.02 30.18
N SER A 67 12.99 -18.23 29.50
CA SER A 67 12.56 -17.42 28.35
C SER A 67 12.42 -18.31 27.13
N LEU A 68 11.29 -18.17 26.43
CA LEU A 68 11.05 -18.83 25.14
C LEU A 68 11.28 -17.90 23.95
N ASN A 69 11.68 -16.65 24.21
CA ASN A 69 12.05 -15.71 23.17
C ASN A 69 13.36 -16.16 22.54
N TRP A 70 13.34 -16.32 21.22
CA TRP A 70 14.55 -16.46 20.43
C TRP A 70 15.26 -15.11 20.31
N ASN A 71 16.53 -15.15 19.92
CA ASN A 71 17.29 -13.93 19.68
C ASN A 71 16.62 -13.13 18.56
N MET A 72 16.32 -11.85 18.78
CA MET A 72 15.62 -11.02 17.79
C MET A 72 16.40 -10.84 16.47
N ASN A 73 17.72 -11.04 16.49
CA ASN A 73 18.54 -11.03 15.27
C ASN A 73 18.53 -12.38 14.52
N LEU A 74 17.79 -13.36 15.04
CA LEU A 74 17.61 -14.68 14.45
C LEU A 74 16.15 -14.93 14.04
N PRO A 75 15.94 -15.70 12.97
CA PRO A 75 16.95 -16.18 12.03
C PRO A 75 17.55 -15.00 11.23
N LYS A 76 18.83 -15.11 10.83
CA LYS A 76 19.51 -14.06 10.03
C LYS A 76 18.80 -13.81 8.69
N ARG A 77 18.16 -14.86 8.18
CA ARG A 77 17.30 -14.82 7.01
C ARG A 77 15.97 -15.49 7.36
N PRO A 78 14.94 -14.71 7.72
CA PRO A 78 13.61 -15.23 7.95
C PRO A 78 13.02 -15.94 6.72
N ALA A 79 12.23 -16.98 6.98
CA ALA A 79 11.52 -17.74 5.96
C ALA A 79 10.47 -16.87 5.23
N PHE A 80 9.98 -17.37 4.09
CA PHE A 80 8.89 -16.75 3.31
C PHE A 80 9.23 -15.37 2.75
N GLY A 81 10.52 -15.05 2.59
CA GLY A 81 10.98 -13.76 2.07
C GLY A 81 10.79 -12.59 3.05
N ARG A 82 10.54 -12.88 4.33
CA ARG A 82 10.39 -11.85 5.37
C ARG A 82 11.75 -11.18 5.66
N GLN A 83 11.70 -9.91 6.07
CA GLN A 83 12.90 -9.13 6.39
C GLN A 83 13.39 -9.45 7.81
N PRO A 84 14.72 -9.57 8.05
CA PRO A 84 15.25 -9.70 9.40
C PRO A 84 14.99 -8.45 10.23
N CYS A 85 14.93 -8.61 11.55
CA CYS A 85 14.86 -7.49 12.48
C CYS A 85 16.11 -6.60 12.34
N LYS A 86 15.92 -5.28 12.21
CA LYS A 86 16.99 -4.30 12.25
C LYS A 86 16.96 -3.60 13.60
N HIS A 87 18.10 -3.59 14.29
CA HIS A 87 18.29 -2.89 15.54
C HIS A 87 19.27 -1.73 15.33
N ARG A 88 18.86 -0.52 15.72
CA ARG A 88 19.69 0.69 15.68
C ARG A 88 19.74 1.33 17.05
N ILE A 89 20.95 1.64 17.52
CA ILE A 89 21.19 2.41 18.74
C ILE A 89 21.72 3.78 18.32
N ALA A 90 21.20 4.86 18.90
CA ALA A 90 21.74 6.20 18.71
C ALA A 90 21.68 7.01 20.02
N ASN A 91 22.53 8.03 20.13
CA ASN A 91 22.48 8.92 21.29
C ASN A 91 21.21 9.77 21.30
N HIS A 92 20.65 9.98 22.48
CA HIS A 92 19.59 10.98 22.67
C HIS A 92 20.16 12.38 22.42
N PRO A 93 19.42 13.30 21.77
CA PRO A 93 19.92 14.64 21.43
C PRO A 93 20.47 15.44 22.63
N ASP A 94 19.93 15.20 23.83
CA ASP A 94 20.30 15.96 25.04
C ASP A 94 21.58 15.48 25.75
N SER A 95 22.12 14.30 25.43
CA SER A 95 23.30 13.78 26.12
C SER A 95 24.04 12.67 25.36
N PRO A 96 25.38 12.73 25.25
CA PRO A 96 26.18 11.65 24.66
C PRO A 96 26.26 10.39 25.56
N TRP A 97 25.67 10.43 26.75
CA TRP A 97 25.60 9.31 27.69
C TRP A 97 24.20 8.71 27.80
N VAL A 98 23.25 9.19 27.00
CA VAL A 98 21.91 8.64 26.88
C VAL A 98 21.78 8.05 25.49
N PHE A 99 21.20 6.85 25.40
CA PHE A 99 21.04 6.09 24.17
C PHE A 99 19.58 5.66 24.05
N ASP A 100 19.06 5.76 22.84
CA ASP A 100 17.77 5.24 22.44
C ASP A 100 17.97 4.11 21.41
N ASP A 101 17.07 3.14 21.45
CA ASP A 101 17.08 1.97 20.58
C ASP A 101 15.84 1.99 19.67
N TRP A 102 16.02 1.62 18.41
CA TRP A 102 14.95 1.47 17.43
C TRP A 102 14.97 0.06 16.84
N LEU A 103 13.79 -0.54 16.77
CA LEU A 103 13.55 -1.82 16.13
C LEU A 103 12.66 -1.63 14.91
N ASP A 104 13.14 -2.03 13.74
CA ASP A 104 12.37 -2.16 12.50
C ASP A 104 12.27 -3.65 12.18
N MET A 105 11.07 -4.22 12.34
CA MET A 105 10.85 -5.65 12.18
C MET A 105 9.49 -5.97 11.58
N ASN A 106 9.48 -6.96 10.69
CA ASN A 106 8.28 -7.73 10.45
C ASN A 106 8.04 -8.62 11.69
N ILE A 107 6.91 -8.45 12.35
CA ILE A 107 6.61 -9.14 13.62
C ILE A 107 6.41 -10.65 13.44
N GLN A 108 6.37 -11.13 12.20
CA GLN A 108 6.40 -12.53 11.83
C GLN A 108 7.80 -13.09 11.48
N SER A 109 8.87 -12.34 11.72
CA SER A 109 10.23 -12.75 11.36
C SER A 109 11.00 -13.54 12.42
N GLY A 110 10.49 -13.67 13.65
CA GLY A 110 11.15 -14.38 14.76
C GLY A 110 10.13 -15.00 15.71
N SER A 111 10.46 -15.15 17.00
CA SER A 111 9.48 -15.63 17.99
C SER A 111 8.24 -14.74 18.01
N GLN A 112 7.07 -15.32 17.74
CA GLN A 112 5.86 -14.54 17.47
C GLN A 112 4.59 -15.26 17.91
N TRP A 113 3.50 -14.48 17.98
CA TRP A 113 2.14 -15.00 17.97
C TRP A 113 1.41 -14.50 16.73
N ASP A 114 0.87 -15.42 15.96
CA ASP A 114 -0.09 -15.12 14.92
C ASP A 114 -1.50 -15.05 15.50
N GLY A 115 -2.09 -13.87 15.39
CA GLY A 115 -3.49 -13.61 15.72
C GLY A 115 -4.41 -13.86 14.53
N PHE A 116 -5.71 -13.69 14.74
CA PHE A 116 -6.72 -14.10 13.76
C PHE A 116 -6.80 -13.24 12.49
N ARG A 117 -6.02 -12.16 12.43
CA ARG A 117 -5.82 -11.34 11.23
C ARG A 117 -4.72 -11.85 10.31
N HIS A 118 -3.93 -12.82 10.75
CA HIS A 118 -2.75 -13.29 10.02
C HIS A 118 -3.12 -14.17 8.82
N TYR A 119 -4.00 -15.15 9.03
CA TYR A 119 -4.36 -16.14 8.02
C TYR A 119 -5.87 -16.44 8.06
N GLY A 120 -6.54 -16.28 6.92
CA GLY A 120 -7.97 -16.55 6.76
C GLY A 120 -8.23 -17.89 6.08
N HIS A 121 -9.48 -18.30 6.03
CA HIS A 121 -9.91 -19.44 5.24
C HIS A 121 -9.98 -19.03 3.76
N LEU A 122 -9.11 -19.62 2.94
CA LEU A 122 -8.81 -19.12 1.59
C LEU A 122 -9.98 -19.26 0.64
N SER A 123 -10.74 -20.36 0.73
CA SER A 123 -11.85 -20.62 -0.18
C SER A 123 -13.05 -19.70 0.03
N THR A 124 -13.29 -19.22 1.26
CA THR A 124 -14.39 -18.29 1.57
C THR A 124 -13.94 -16.84 1.63
N GLY A 125 -12.63 -16.57 1.73
CA GLY A 125 -12.09 -15.21 1.91
C GLY A 125 -12.50 -14.57 3.23
N ARG A 126 -12.83 -15.37 4.25
CA ARG A 126 -13.21 -14.93 5.60
C ARG A 126 -12.14 -15.31 6.62
N LEU A 127 -11.94 -14.44 7.59
CA LEU A 127 -11.12 -14.70 8.76
C LEU A 127 -12.01 -15.06 9.97
N TYR A 128 -11.41 -15.22 11.14
CA TYR A 128 -12.10 -15.59 12.37
C TYR A 128 -13.35 -14.75 12.63
N ASN A 129 -14.43 -15.43 13.03
CA ASN A 129 -15.72 -14.84 13.36
C ASN A 129 -16.33 -14.01 12.22
N ASN A 130 -16.20 -14.49 10.97
CA ASN A 130 -16.67 -13.83 9.75
C ASN A 130 -16.00 -12.48 9.45
N LEU A 131 -14.81 -12.24 9.99
CA LEU A 131 -14.07 -11.01 9.74
C LEU A 131 -13.67 -10.91 8.26
N THR A 132 -13.90 -9.74 7.67
CA THR A 132 -13.60 -9.45 6.27
C THR A 132 -12.23 -8.78 6.09
N ARG A 133 -11.68 -8.85 4.89
CA ARG A 133 -10.45 -8.11 4.53
C ARG A 133 -10.59 -6.61 4.78
N GLU A 134 -11.75 -6.02 4.49
CA GLU A 134 -11.99 -4.59 4.70
C GLU A 134 -11.94 -4.23 6.19
N GLU A 135 -12.55 -5.03 7.06
CA GLU A 135 -12.48 -4.83 8.52
C GLU A 135 -11.06 -5.01 9.07
N VAL A 136 -10.26 -5.93 8.50
CA VAL A 136 -8.84 -6.09 8.87
C VAL A 136 -8.05 -4.80 8.57
N LEU A 137 -8.32 -4.17 7.42
CA LEU A 137 -7.59 -2.97 6.97
C LEU A 137 -8.09 -1.67 7.62
N SER A 138 -9.34 -1.61 8.07
CA SER A 138 -9.98 -0.36 8.52
C SER A 138 -10.28 -0.30 10.02
N GLY A 139 -10.37 -1.44 10.70
CA GLY A 139 -10.77 -1.51 12.11
C GLY A 139 -9.79 -2.28 12.99
N THR A 140 -10.17 -2.49 14.25
CA THR A 140 -9.36 -3.16 15.29
C THR A 140 -9.83 -4.57 15.65
N ARG A 141 -11.05 -4.96 15.24
CA ARG A 141 -11.68 -6.25 15.56
C ARG A 141 -10.78 -7.48 15.27
N CYS A 142 -10.64 -8.37 16.24
CA CYS A 142 -9.77 -9.57 16.20
C CYS A 142 -8.27 -9.24 16.02
N GLY A 143 -7.88 -7.99 16.28
CA GLY A 143 -6.48 -7.59 16.27
C GLY A 143 -5.72 -8.13 17.49
N ILE A 144 -4.39 -8.16 17.39
CA ILE A 144 -3.56 -8.78 18.42
C ILE A 144 -3.68 -8.09 19.79
N GLN A 145 -4.11 -6.82 19.82
CA GLN A 145 -4.39 -6.10 21.06
C GLN A 145 -5.48 -6.76 21.90
N ALA A 146 -6.51 -7.37 21.28
CA ALA A 146 -7.58 -8.03 22.03
C ALA A 146 -7.04 -9.23 22.83
N ILE A 147 -6.12 -9.99 22.23
CA ILE A 147 -5.40 -11.07 22.92
C ILE A 147 -4.42 -10.49 23.95
N SER A 148 -3.75 -9.37 23.65
CA SER A 148 -2.83 -8.69 24.57
C SER A 148 -3.50 -8.21 25.86
N GLU A 149 -4.71 -7.65 25.76
CA GLU A 149 -5.50 -7.18 26.91
C GLU A 149 -5.91 -8.32 27.86
N HIS A 150 -6.08 -9.54 27.33
CA HIS A 150 -6.33 -10.73 28.14
C HIS A 150 -5.03 -11.39 28.63
N GLY A 151 -4.03 -11.48 27.76
CA GLY A 151 -2.82 -12.29 27.92
C GLY A 151 -3.06 -13.78 27.62
N ILE A 152 -1.97 -14.49 27.31
CA ILE A 152 -1.93 -15.94 27.14
C ILE A 152 -1.26 -16.51 28.39
N VAL A 153 -2.08 -16.76 29.42
CA VAL A 153 -1.62 -17.21 30.74
C VAL A 153 -2.36 -18.48 31.13
N GLY A 154 -1.66 -19.54 31.50
CA GLY A 154 -2.30 -20.81 31.82
C GLY A 154 -1.32 -21.97 32.00
N ARG A 155 -1.79 -23.19 31.76
CA ARG A 155 -0.96 -24.39 31.79
C ARG A 155 -0.33 -24.62 30.41
N GLY A 156 0.99 -24.56 30.33
CA GLY A 156 1.75 -24.96 29.17
C GLY A 156 2.08 -26.45 29.21
N VAL A 157 2.13 -27.07 28.03
CA VAL A 157 2.46 -28.48 27.84
C VAL A 157 3.48 -28.60 26.71
N LEU A 158 4.63 -29.24 26.95
CA LEU A 158 5.67 -29.46 25.95
C LEU A 158 5.68 -30.91 25.45
N LEU A 159 5.39 -31.10 24.17
CA LEU A 159 5.70 -32.34 23.45
C LEU A 159 7.10 -32.22 22.82
N ASP A 160 8.09 -32.87 23.43
CA ASP A 160 9.48 -32.85 22.94
C ASP A 160 9.70 -33.96 21.90
N TYR A 161 9.12 -33.74 20.73
CA TYR A 161 9.22 -34.67 19.60
C TYR A 161 10.69 -34.86 19.17
N TYR A 162 11.51 -33.79 19.20
CA TYR A 162 12.90 -33.88 18.78
C TYR A 162 13.78 -34.76 19.67
N ALA A 163 13.67 -34.63 21.00
CA ALA A 163 14.39 -35.53 21.88
C ALA A 163 13.86 -36.97 21.77
N TRP A 164 12.55 -37.12 21.58
CA TRP A 164 11.93 -38.43 21.42
C TRP A 164 12.41 -39.17 20.16
N THR A 165 12.51 -38.51 19.00
CA THR A 165 13.03 -39.14 17.78
C THR A 165 14.48 -39.61 17.95
N ARG A 166 15.32 -38.80 18.58
CA ARG A 166 16.71 -39.17 18.91
C ARG A 166 16.80 -40.38 19.84
N ARG A 167 15.96 -40.45 20.89
CA ARG A 167 15.90 -41.62 21.80
C ARG A 167 15.45 -42.90 21.10
N HIS A 168 14.60 -42.78 20.10
CA HIS A 168 14.04 -43.92 19.34
C HIS A 168 14.83 -44.24 18.07
N GLY A 169 15.96 -43.57 17.82
CA GLY A 169 16.80 -43.81 16.64
C GLY A 169 16.07 -43.55 15.32
N LYS A 170 15.07 -42.67 15.29
CA LYS A 170 14.35 -42.31 14.06
C LYS A 170 15.20 -41.34 13.24
N ASP A 171 15.32 -41.60 11.95
CA ASP A 171 15.88 -40.64 11.00
C ASP A 171 14.95 -39.42 10.91
N TYR A 172 15.48 -38.24 11.24
CA TYR A 172 14.68 -37.03 11.38
C TYR A 172 15.51 -35.77 11.16
N GLU A 173 15.04 -34.92 10.25
CA GLU A 173 15.68 -33.66 9.89
C GLU A 173 14.68 -32.50 9.97
N PRO A 174 14.85 -31.55 10.90
CA PRO A 174 13.96 -30.39 11.06
C PRO A 174 13.81 -29.50 9.82
N PHE A 175 14.86 -29.40 8.99
CA PHE A 175 14.85 -28.60 7.75
C PHE A 175 14.46 -29.44 6.52
N SER A 176 13.37 -30.22 6.64
CA SER A 176 12.88 -31.11 5.58
C SER A 176 11.35 -31.12 5.53
N HIS A 177 10.77 -31.83 4.56
CA HIS A 177 9.30 -31.97 4.44
C HIS A 177 8.71 -33.08 5.35
N HIS A 178 9.28 -33.26 6.54
CA HIS A 178 8.90 -34.34 7.46
C HIS A 178 7.60 -34.04 8.18
N SER A 179 6.66 -34.99 8.16
CA SER A 179 5.39 -34.87 8.86
C SER A 179 5.45 -35.49 10.25
N ILE A 180 5.20 -34.66 11.27
CA ILE A 180 5.04 -35.09 12.65
C ILE A 180 3.62 -35.65 12.80
N THR A 181 3.53 -36.97 12.84
CA THR A 181 2.24 -37.68 12.82
C THR A 181 1.51 -37.63 14.16
N LEU A 182 0.18 -37.75 14.12
CA LEU A 182 -0.63 -37.80 15.34
C LEU A 182 -0.24 -38.98 16.25
N GLU A 183 0.05 -40.14 15.64
CA GLU A 183 0.49 -41.32 16.38
C GLU A 183 1.77 -41.04 17.17
N ASN A 184 2.75 -40.39 16.54
CA ASN A 184 3.99 -40.04 17.23
C ASN A 184 3.75 -39.02 18.35
N LEU A 185 2.93 -37.97 18.13
CA LEU A 185 2.62 -37.00 19.20
C LEU A 185 1.93 -37.65 20.39
N LYS A 186 0.99 -38.59 20.15
CA LYS A 186 0.35 -39.37 21.21
C LYS A 186 1.35 -40.25 21.96
N GLN A 187 2.29 -40.87 21.26
CA GLN A 187 3.34 -41.68 21.88
C GLN A 187 4.31 -40.83 22.70
N VAL A 188 4.69 -39.64 22.21
CA VAL A 188 5.48 -38.64 22.93
C VAL A 188 4.79 -38.23 24.22
N ALA A 189 3.51 -37.84 24.16
CA ALA A 189 2.72 -37.46 25.32
C ALA A 189 2.62 -38.60 26.35
N LYS A 190 2.40 -39.84 25.88
CA LYS A 190 2.34 -41.03 26.73
C LYS A 190 3.64 -41.28 27.48
N GLU A 191 4.79 -41.15 26.82
CA GLU A 191 6.10 -41.34 27.45
C GLU A 191 6.49 -40.22 28.40
N GLN A 192 6.04 -39.00 28.13
CA GLN A 192 6.22 -37.85 29.01
C GLN A 192 5.22 -37.84 30.17
N GLY A 193 4.27 -38.78 30.21
CA GLY A 193 3.25 -38.87 31.26
C GLY A 193 2.26 -37.70 31.24
N ILE A 194 1.95 -37.18 30.05
CA ILE A 194 1.09 -36.00 29.87
C ILE A 194 -0.38 -36.43 29.75
N GLU A 195 -1.22 -35.83 30.58
CA GLU A 195 -2.66 -35.79 30.42
C GLU A 195 -3.10 -34.38 30.06
N PHE A 196 -3.71 -34.21 28.89
CA PHE A 196 -4.16 -32.91 28.40
C PHE A 196 -5.40 -32.42 29.15
N GLN A 197 -5.51 -31.11 29.29
CA GLN A 197 -6.63 -30.40 29.89
C GLN A 197 -7.16 -29.34 28.94
N VAL A 198 -8.46 -29.09 29.00
CA VAL A 198 -9.09 -27.99 28.26
C VAL A 198 -8.45 -26.67 28.65
N GLY A 199 -8.00 -25.91 27.64
CA GLY A 199 -7.30 -24.64 27.82
C GLY A 199 -5.78 -24.76 27.95
N ASP A 200 -5.22 -25.95 27.80
CA ASP A 200 -3.76 -26.11 27.70
C ASP A 200 -3.19 -25.29 26.54
N ILE A 201 -1.98 -24.79 26.74
CA ILE A 201 -1.17 -24.15 25.70
C ILE A 201 -0.17 -25.20 25.24
N LEU A 202 -0.35 -25.69 24.02
CA LEU A 202 0.43 -26.81 23.47
C LEU A 202 1.69 -26.27 22.81
N LEU A 203 2.87 -26.73 23.25
CA LEU A 203 4.15 -26.44 22.62
C LEU A 203 4.69 -27.74 22.01
N ILE A 204 5.06 -27.72 20.74
CA ILE A 204 5.70 -28.84 20.06
C ILE A 204 7.11 -28.43 19.68
N ARG A 205 8.10 -29.12 20.26
CA ARG A 205 9.50 -28.95 19.87
C ARG A 205 9.83 -29.90 18.72
N SER A 206 9.82 -29.36 17.51
CA SER A 206 10.23 -30.04 16.28
C SER A 206 11.75 -30.10 16.15
N GLY A 207 12.52 -29.28 16.88
CA GLY A 207 13.98 -29.28 16.86
C GLY A 207 14.58 -28.32 15.84
N TYR A 208 13.79 -27.39 15.29
CA TYR A 208 14.26 -26.40 14.33
C TYR A 208 15.32 -25.49 14.94
N THR A 209 15.09 -24.92 16.13
CA THR A 209 16.07 -24.03 16.78
C THR A 209 17.34 -24.78 17.18
N ALA A 210 17.20 -26.00 17.73
CA ALA A 210 18.32 -26.90 18.03
C ALA A 210 19.22 -27.10 16.80
N ARG A 211 18.59 -27.48 15.68
CA ARG A 211 19.29 -27.75 14.43
C ARG A 211 19.82 -26.47 13.78
N TYR A 212 19.14 -25.34 13.95
CA TYR A 212 19.62 -24.03 13.50
C TYR A 212 20.95 -23.68 14.16
N TYR A 213 21.06 -23.85 15.48
CA TYR A 213 22.31 -23.59 16.22
C TYR A 213 23.46 -24.52 15.82
N GLU A 214 23.16 -25.77 15.46
CA GLU A 214 24.15 -26.69 14.89
C GLU A 214 24.63 -26.20 13.52
N LEU A 215 23.69 -25.91 12.60
CA LEU A 215 23.97 -25.50 11.23
C LEU A 215 24.66 -24.13 11.15
N GLU A 216 24.40 -23.22 12.08
CA GLU A 216 25.11 -21.92 12.13
C GLU A 216 26.64 -22.12 12.24
N LYS A 217 27.06 -23.21 12.89
CA LYS A 217 28.49 -23.54 13.05
C LYS A 217 29.00 -24.47 11.97
N SER A 218 28.18 -25.45 11.54
CA SER A 218 28.63 -26.52 10.66
C SER A 218 28.37 -26.28 9.18
N ASP A 219 27.25 -25.64 8.83
CA ASP A 219 26.80 -25.43 7.44
C ASP A 219 25.85 -24.21 7.31
N PRO A 220 26.40 -22.98 7.30
CA PRO A 220 25.61 -21.76 7.19
C PRO A 220 24.86 -21.63 5.85
N GLN A 221 25.31 -22.31 4.79
CA GLN A 221 24.67 -22.25 3.48
C GLN A 221 23.29 -22.91 3.53
N ARG A 222 23.15 -24.01 4.27
CA ARG A 222 21.85 -24.65 4.49
C ARG A 222 20.83 -23.74 5.18
N LEU A 223 21.28 -22.87 6.10
CA LEU A 223 20.41 -21.85 6.71
C LEU A 223 19.95 -20.80 5.69
N HIS A 224 20.78 -20.48 4.71
CA HIS A 224 20.40 -19.56 3.63
C HIS A 224 19.26 -20.12 2.78
N GLU A 225 19.26 -21.43 2.51
CA GLU A 225 18.18 -22.14 1.80
C GLU A 225 16.91 -22.25 2.64
N ALA A 226 17.07 -22.48 3.95
CA ALA A 226 15.96 -22.52 4.90
C ALA A 226 15.23 -21.17 5.03
N GLY A 227 15.94 -20.05 4.90
CA GLY A 227 15.36 -18.70 4.84
C GLY A 227 14.83 -18.31 3.45
N SER A 228 14.61 -19.26 2.54
CA SER A 228 14.09 -18.98 1.21
C SER A 228 12.61 -18.61 1.22
N PHE A 229 12.11 -18.18 0.06
CA PHE A 229 10.68 -17.89 -0.14
C PHE A 229 9.78 -19.15 -0.06
N LYS A 230 10.35 -20.33 -0.30
CA LYS A 230 9.64 -21.62 -0.30
C LYS A 230 10.41 -22.65 0.52
N PRO A 231 10.45 -22.50 1.86
CA PRO A 231 11.22 -23.38 2.71
C PRO A 231 10.61 -24.80 2.76
N PHE A 232 11.40 -25.78 3.19
CA PHE A 232 10.89 -27.07 3.64
C PHE A 232 11.09 -27.16 5.15
N LEU A 233 10.00 -27.33 5.88
CA LEU A 233 9.98 -27.28 7.34
C LEU A 233 9.24 -28.51 7.87
N ALA A 234 9.89 -29.23 8.78
CA ALA A 234 9.24 -30.32 9.48
C ALA A 234 8.20 -29.74 10.43
N GLY A 235 7.04 -30.36 10.53
CA GLY A 235 5.96 -29.84 11.36
C GLY A 235 4.77 -30.78 11.44
N VAL A 236 3.73 -30.34 12.13
CA VAL A 236 2.52 -31.13 12.39
C VAL A 236 1.82 -31.50 11.07
N GLU A 237 1.42 -32.77 10.92
CA GLU A 237 0.69 -33.23 9.74
C GLU A 237 -0.74 -32.69 9.67
N GLN A 238 -1.31 -32.58 8.47
CA GLN A 238 -2.63 -31.99 8.23
C GLN A 238 -3.75 -33.04 8.04
N THR A 239 -3.62 -34.22 8.64
CA THR A 239 -4.61 -35.29 8.49
C THR A 239 -5.92 -34.97 9.21
N GLU A 240 -7.05 -35.54 8.76
CA GLU A 240 -8.34 -35.42 9.46
C GLU A 240 -8.27 -35.87 10.92
N GLY A 241 -7.47 -36.91 11.20
CA GLY A 241 -7.22 -37.38 12.55
C GLY A 241 -6.50 -36.32 13.40
N MET A 242 -5.48 -35.67 12.85
CA MET A 242 -4.78 -34.57 13.53
C MET A 242 -5.72 -33.37 13.76
N LYS A 243 -6.51 -32.97 12.75
CA LYS A 243 -7.49 -31.89 12.86
C LYS A 243 -8.49 -32.16 13.98
N SER A 244 -9.09 -33.35 13.98
CA SER A 244 -10.01 -33.79 15.03
C SER A 244 -9.35 -33.77 16.41
N TRP A 245 -8.11 -34.26 16.53
CA TRP A 245 -7.41 -34.26 17.81
C TRP A 245 -7.10 -32.84 18.31
N LEU A 246 -6.48 -31.99 17.48
CA LEU A 246 -6.18 -30.60 17.86
C LEU A 246 -7.46 -29.82 18.22
N HIS A 247 -8.54 -30.06 17.49
CA HIS A 247 -9.82 -29.44 17.77
C HIS A 247 -10.37 -29.92 19.12
N ASP A 248 -10.51 -31.23 19.31
CA ASP A 248 -11.25 -31.84 20.42
C ASP A 248 -10.47 -31.86 21.74
N GLN A 249 -9.14 -31.67 21.72
CA GLN A 249 -8.38 -31.40 22.94
C GLN A 249 -8.65 -30.00 23.51
N TYR A 250 -9.19 -29.08 22.72
CA TYR A 250 -9.49 -27.71 23.15
C TYR A 250 -8.29 -26.97 23.76
N PHE A 251 -7.15 -27.02 23.07
CA PHE A 251 -6.01 -26.16 23.37
C PHE A 251 -6.41 -24.69 23.20
N ALA A 252 -5.97 -23.83 24.12
CA ALA A 252 -6.21 -22.39 24.04
C ALA A 252 -5.35 -21.74 22.94
N ALA A 253 -4.13 -22.23 22.80
CA ALA A 253 -3.16 -21.81 21.79
C ALA A 253 -2.20 -22.97 21.48
N VAL A 254 -1.56 -22.92 20.32
CA VAL A 254 -0.52 -23.88 19.92
C VAL A 254 0.75 -23.13 19.56
N ALA A 255 1.91 -23.71 19.80
CA ALA A 255 3.18 -23.10 19.43
C ALA A 255 4.26 -24.14 19.09
N GLY A 256 5.28 -23.71 18.35
CA GLY A 256 6.45 -24.52 18.04
C GLY A 256 7.71 -23.69 17.85
N ASP A 257 8.82 -24.39 17.64
CA ASP A 257 10.16 -23.80 17.42
C ASP A 257 10.51 -23.61 15.95
N ALA A 258 9.64 -24.04 15.03
CA ALA A 258 9.83 -23.85 13.58
C ALA A 258 9.15 -22.56 13.07
N PRO A 259 9.54 -22.05 11.88
CA PRO A 259 8.87 -20.94 11.19
C PRO A 259 7.47 -21.26 10.64
N ALA A 260 7.02 -22.50 10.75
CA ALA A 260 5.66 -22.93 10.45
C ALA A 260 5.27 -23.96 11.51
N PHE A 261 4.09 -23.85 12.12
CA PHE A 261 3.61 -24.88 13.06
C PHE A 261 3.36 -26.24 12.38
N GLU A 262 2.84 -26.21 11.16
CA GLU A 262 2.55 -27.40 10.35
C GLU A 262 3.71 -27.79 9.43
N CYS A 263 3.68 -29.03 8.94
CA CYS A 263 4.62 -29.50 7.93
C CYS A 263 4.50 -28.62 6.68
N TRP A 264 5.60 -28.00 6.26
CA TRP A 264 5.59 -27.04 5.16
C TRP A 264 6.51 -27.46 3.99
N PRO A 265 6.06 -27.36 2.72
CA PRO A 265 4.71 -26.98 2.27
C PRO A 265 3.60 -27.93 2.78
N PRO A 266 2.33 -27.51 2.83
CA PRO A 266 1.26 -28.43 3.23
C PRO A 266 1.18 -29.65 2.30
N LYS A 267 0.91 -30.83 2.86
CA LYS A 267 0.75 -32.08 2.09
C LYS A 267 -0.68 -32.29 1.58
N THR A 268 -1.61 -31.50 2.09
CA THR A 268 -3.00 -31.42 1.70
C THR A 268 -3.28 -30.06 1.06
N PRO A 269 -4.36 -29.91 0.26
CA PRO A 269 -4.74 -28.61 -0.29
C PRO A 269 -5.01 -27.55 0.79
N GLU A 270 -5.51 -27.99 1.94
CA GLU A 270 -5.83 -27.14 3.09
C GLU A 270 -4.66 -27.11 4.07
N SER A 271 -4.43 -25.94 4.66
CA SER A 271 -3.40 -25.69 5.67
C SER A 271 -4.01 -25.72 7.07
N LEU A 272 -3.27 -26.22 8.07
CA LEU A 272 -3.68 -26.12 9.48
C LEU A 272 -3.84 -24.66 9.96
N HIS A 273 -3.14 -23.70 9.35
CA HIS A 273 -3.33 -22.27 9.64
C HIS A 273 -4.78 -21.82 9.43
N GLU A 274 -5.44 -22.29 8.36
CA GLU A 274 -6.84 -21.93 8.07
C GLU A 274 -7.76 -22.41 9.18
N TYR A 275 -7.55 -23.63 9.65
CA TYR A 275 -8.34 -24.24 10.72
C TYR A 275 -8.08 -23.57 12.07
N LEU A 276 -6.82 -23.49 12.48
CA LEU A 276 -6.42 -22.95 13.77
C LEU A 276 -6.84 -21.49 13.88
N LEU A 277 -6.42 -20.62 12.97
CA LEU A 277 -6.69 -19.18 13.06
C LEU A 277 -8.09 -18.82 12.59
N GLY A 278 -8.44 -19.16 11.35
CA GLY A 278 -9.68 -18.73 10.71
C GLY A 278 -10.93 -19.43 11.24
N LEU A 279 -10.90 -20.76 11.37
CA LEU A 279 -12.11 -21.52 11.71
C LEU A 279 -12.31 -21.68 13.22
N TRP A 280 -11.23 -21.89 13.98
CA TRP A 280 -11.32 -22.29 15.39
C TRP A 280 -10.96 -21.18 16.38
N GLY A 281 -10.26 -20.13 15.93
CA GLY A 281 -9.79 -19.04 16.79
C GLY A 281 -8.71 -19.49 17.78
N VAL A 282 -7.71 -20.24 17.31
CA VAL A 282 -6.55 -20.74 18.06
C VAL A 282 -5.30 -19.99 17.60
N PRO A 283 -4.71 -19.12 18.42
CA PRO A 283 -3.46 -18.45 18.07
C PRO A 283 -2.32 -19.46 17.87
N ILE A 284 -1.42 -19.14 16.94
CA ILE A 284 -0.26 -19.96 16.59
C ILE A 284 1.02 -19.23 17.03
N GLY A 285 1.87 -19.89 17.81
CA GLY A 285 3.18 -19.39 18.20
C GLY A 285 4.26 -20.03 17.34
N GLU A 286 5.15 -19.24 16.76
CA GLU A 286 6.19 -19.75 15.87
C GLU A 286 7.58 -19.29 16.29
N MET A 287 8.59 -20.10 15.99
CA MET A 287 10.01 -19.84 16.30
C MET A 287 10.26 -19.54 17.77
N PHE A 288 9.60 -20.25 18.69
CA PHE A 288 9.95 -20.18 20.11
C PHE A 288 11.27 -20.92 20.35
N ASP A 289 12.16 -20.34 21.17
CA ASP A 289 13.37 -21.05 21.58
C ASP A 289 13.04 -22.00 22.75
N LEU A 290 12.81 -23.27 22.39
CA LEU A 290 12.40 -24.31 23.34
C LEU A 290 13.57 -25.07 23.97
N GLU A 291 14.83 -24.72 23.66
CA GLU A 291 15.99 -25.53 24.06
C GLU A 291 16.18 -25.57 25.58
N ALA A 292 16.14 -24.41 26.22
CA ALA A 292 16.28 -24.30 27.67
C ALA A 292 15.11 -24.97 28.41
N LEU A 293 13.89 -24.85 27.87
CA LEU A 293 12.69 -25.46 28.44
C LEU A 293 12.78 -26.98 28.34
N ALA A 294 13.09 -27.52 27.16
CA ALA A 294 13.24 -28.95 26.93
C ALA A 294 14.28 -29.57 27.86
N LYS A 295 15.42 -28.89 28.05
CA LYS A 295 16.45 -29.31 29.00
C LYS A 295 15.92 -29.39 30.43
N GLN A 296 15.25 -28.34 30.92
CA GLN A 296 14.67 -28.34 32.26
C GLN A 296 13.59 -29.41 32.43
N CYS A 297 12.72 -29.58 31.43
CA CYS A 297 11.68 -30.60 31.44
C CYS A 297 12.28 -32.02 31.53
N GLU A 298 13.35 -32.28 30.80
CA GLU A 298 14.06 -33.55 30.82
C GLU A 298 14.78 -33.81 32.16
N GLU A 299 15.46 -32.80 32.71
CA GLU A 299 16.13 -32.88 34.02
C GLU A 299 15.14 -33.14 35.16
N LYS A 300 13.97 -32.49 35.11
CA LYS A 300 12.93 -32.59 36.15
C LYS A 300 11.90 -33.67 35.90
N LYS A 301 11.93 -34.30 34.72
CA LYS A 301 10.90 -35.24 34.25
C LYS A 301 9.48 -34.67 34.35
N ARG A 302 9.33 -33.41 33.93
CA ARG A 302 8.09 -32.63 33.99
C ARG A 302 7.90 -31.82 32.73
N TRP A 303 6.83 -32.10 31.98
CA TRP A 303 6.53 -31.42 30.70
C TRP A 303 5.28 -30.56 30.74
N THR A 304 4.75 -30.32 31.93
CA THR A 304 3.75 -29.29 32.20
C THR A 304 4.38 -28.19 33.04
N PHE A 305 3.95 -26.95 32.79
CA PHE A 305 4.48 -25.77 33.46
C PHE A 305 3.47 -24.61 33.42
N PHE A 306 3.71 -23.60 34.24
CA PHE A 306 2.94 -22.36 34.16
C PHE A 306 3.48 -21.53 32.99
N PHE A 307 2.62 -21.22 32.03
CA PHE A 307 2.96 -20.44 30.85
C PHE A 307 2.39 -19.03 30.99
N THR A 308 3.20 -18.04 30.62
CA THR A 308 2.79 -16.64 30.52
C THR A 308 3.41 -16.02 29.27
N SER A 309 2.57 -15.43 28.44
CA SER A 309 2.98 -14.63 27.29
C SER A 309 1.95 -13.54 27.06
N SER A 310 2.40 -12.34 26.72
CA SER A 310 1.52 -11.27 26.28
C SER A 310 2.09 -10.73 24.97
N PRO A 311 1.37 -10.83 23.85
CA PRO A 311 1.79 -10.17 22.63
C PRO A 311 1.74 -8.65 22.80
N PHE A 312 2.32 -7.91 21.84
CA PHE A 312 2.25 -6.45 21.84
C PHE A 312 0.81 -5.95 21.90
N ASN A 313 0.56 -4.95 22.76
CA ASN A 313 -0.70 -4.21 22.74
C ASN A 313 -0.65 -3.20 21.58
N MET A 314 -0.87 -3.71 20.37
CA MET A 314 -0.79 -2.95 19.13
C MET A 314 -2.14 -2.98 18.42
N PRO A 315 -3.05 -2.03 18.69
CA PRO A 315 -4.25 -1.88 17.89
C PRO A 315 -3.82 -1.60 16.45
N ALA A 316 -4.36 -2.36 15.50
CA ALA A 316 -4.06 -2.09 14.09
C ALA A 316 -4.44 -0.63 13.78
N PRO A 317 -3.52 0.17 13.22
CA PRO A 317 -3.86 1.54 12.88
C PRO A 317 -4.97 1.53 11.83
N PRO A 318 -6.02 2.36 11.94
CA PRO A 318 -6.82 2.68 10.77
C PRO A 318 -5.84 3.23 9.74
N ILE A 319 -5.87 2.72 8.50
CA ILE A 319 -5.00 3.22 7.44
C ILE A 319 -5.32 4.70 7.22
N THR A 320 -4.58 5.59 7.89
CA THR A 320 -4.34 6.93 7.42
C THR A 320 -3.23 6.79 6.39
N THR A 321 -3.61 6.88 5.11
CA THR A 321 -2.69 6.82 3.98
C THR A 321 -1.54 7.81 4.17
N THR A 322 -0.37 7.33 4.61
CA THR A 322 0.98 7.74 4.19
C THR A 322 2.03 7.02 5.03
N ASN A 323 2.61 5.94 4.49
CA ASN A 323 4.02 5.65 4.73
C ASN A 323 4.58 4.83 3.55
N PRO A 324 5.54 5.36 2.75
CA PRO A 324 6.04 4.71 1.55
C PRO A 324 7.39 4.01 1.81
N GLU A 325 7.43 2.96 2.63
CA GLU A 325 8.68 2.18 2.82
C GLU A 325 8.56 0.66 2.63
N SER A 326 7.43 0.15 2.14
CA SER A 326 7.37 -1.19 1.58
C SER A 326 7.26 -1.11 0.06
N LEU A 327 8.34 -1.46 -0.65
CA LEU A 327 8.29 -1.95 -2.04
C LEU A 327 7.60 -3.33 -2.07
N GLU A 328 6.44 -3.45 -1.43
CA GLU A 328 5.47 -4.47 -1.81
C GLU A 328 4.94 -4.02 -3.16
N CYS A 329 5.21 -4.82 -4.20
CA CYS A 329 4.54 -4.65 -5.48
C CYS A 329 3.05 -4.73 -5.18
N ALA A 330 2.37 -3.57 -5.14
CA ALA A 330 0.97 -3.49 -4.79
C ALA A 330 0.18 -4.34 -5.79
N ASN A 331 -0.19 -5.54 -5.32
CA ASN A 331 -1.27 -6.41 -5.75
C ASN A 331 -1.96 -5.98 -7.04
N ASP A 332 -1.66 -6.65 -8.15
CA ASP A 332 -2.48 -6.81 -9.38
C ASP A 332 -3.45 -5.67 -9.75
N ALA A 333 -3.15 -4.41 -9.44
CA ALA A 333 -4.10 -3.32 -9.61
C ALA A 333 -4.41 -3.10 -11.10
N TYR A 334 -3.47 -3.51 -11.96
CA TYR A 334 -3.64 -3.56 -13.41
C TYR A 334 -4.75 -4.53 -13.87
N LEU A 335 -5.16 -5.52 -13.05
CA LEU A 335 -6.27 -6.43 -13.35
C LEU A 335 -7.65 -5.82 -13.07
N HIS A 336 -7.74 -4.81 -12.18
CA HIS A 336 -9.02 -4.29 -11.70
C HIS A 336 -9.25 -2.80 -11.99
N ARG A 337 -8.19 -2.03 -12.28
CA ARG A 337 -8.31 -0.64 -12.75
C ARG A 337 -8.43 -0.63 -14.27
N THR A 338 -9.63 -0.32 -14.76
CA THR A 338 -9.84 -0.19 -16.21
C THR A 338 -9.15 1.05 -16.74
N VAL A 339 -8.74 1.04 -18.01
CA VAL A 339 -8.18 2.21 -18.70
C VAL A 339 -9.13 3.40 -18.58
N GLN A 340 -10.44 3.19 -18.77
CA GLN A 340 -11.45 4.25 -18.64
C GLN A 340 -11.47 4.86 -17.24
N SER A 341 -11.37 4.04 -16.18
CA SER A 341 -11.29 4.53 -14.81
C SER A 341 -10.02 5.37 -14.55
N LEU A 342 -8.89 5.01 -15.16
CA LEU A 342 -7.63 5.74 -15.02
C LEU A 342 -7.67 7.12 -15.69
N PHE A 343 -8.44 7.27 -16.77
CA PHE A 343 -8.60 8.54 -17.50
C PHE A 343 -9.74 9.42 -16.96
N SER A 344 -10.54 8.93 -16.01
CA SER A 344 -11.63 9.69 -15.42
C SER A 344 -11.11 10.86 -14.58
N LEU A 345 -11.74 12.03 -14.75
CA LEU A 345 -11.57 13.21 -13.89
C LEU A 345 -12.83 13.49 -13.06
N SER A 346 -13.75 12.53 -12.97
CA SER A 346 -14.98 12.68 -12.19
C SER A 346 -14.70 13.05 -10.73
N GLY A 347 -15.35 14.12 -10.27
CA GLY A 347 -15.17 14.66 -8.93
C GLY A 347 -13.82 15.36 -8.69
N ARG A 348 -13.08 15.69 -9.76
CA ARG A 348 -11.87 16.53 -9.72
C ARG A 348 -12.17 17.94 -10.24
N VAL A 349 -11.46 18.93 -9.71
CA VAL A 349 -11.55 20.33 -10.13
C VAL A 349 -10.25 20.75 -10.80
N VAL A 350 -10.32 21.28 -12.02
CA VAL A 350 -9.15 21.75 -12.77
C VAL A 350 -9.24 23.25 -13.02
N VAL A 351 -8.21 23.97 -12.61
CA VAL A 351 -8.01 25.39 -12.93
C VAL A 351 -7.27 25.53 -14.25
N ILE A 352 -7.71 26.42 -15.13
CA ILE A 352 -7.09 26.65 -16.44
C ILE A 352 -6.93 28.16 -16.66
N THR A 353 -5.68 28.63 -16.71
CA THR A 353 -5.41 30.02 -17.14
C THR A 353 -5.38 30.12 -18.66
N GLY A 354 -5.87 31.22 -19.23
CA GLY A 354 -5.98 31.36 -20.70
C GLY A 354 -7.05 30.46 -21.33
N GLY A 355 -8.01 29.98 -20.53
CA GLY A 355 -9.02 29.00 -20.94
C GLY A 355 -10.22 29.57 -21.69
N ALA A 356 -10.31 30.90 -21.88
CA ALA A 356 -11.49 31.50 -22.53
C ALA A 356 -11.52 31.29 -24.05
N ARG A 357 -10.39 30.92 -24.68
CA ARG A 357 -10.28 30.65 -26.12
C ARG A 357 -9.11 29.71 -26.45
N GLY A 358 -8.95 29.42 -27.75
CA GLY A 358 -7.74 28.76 -28.27
C GLY A 358 -7.45 27.38 -27.66
N ILE A 359 -6.19 27.15 -27.29
CA ILE A 359 -5.70 25.89 -26.71
C ILE A 359 -6.26 25.67 -25.29
N GLY A 360 -6.28 26.70 -24.44
CA GLY A 360 -6.80 26.59 -23.08
C GLY A 360 -8.28 26.18 -23.05
N LEU A 361 -9.09 26.70 -23.97
CA LEU A 361 -10.48 26.27 -24.13
C LEU A 361 -10.60 24.79 -24.52
N ALA A 362 -9.73 24.30 -25.41
CA ALA A 362 -9.74 22.90 -25.81
C ALA A 362 -9.35 21.97 -24.65
N PHE A 363 -8.44 22.40 -23.79
CA PHE A 363 -8.16 21.69 -22.54
C PHE A 363 -9.35 21.71 -21.59
N GLY A 364 -10.06 22.83 -21.47
CA GLY A 364 -11.31 22.90 -20.71
C GLY A 364 -12.33 21.87 -21.20
N VAL A 365 -12.52 21.78 -22.52
CA VAL A 365 -13.38 20.76 -23.15
C VAL A 365 -12.90 19.34 -22.82
N ALA A 366 -11.60 19.07 -22.89
CA ALA A 366 -11.05 17.76 -22.55
C ALA A 366 -11.32 17.36 -21.09
N VAL A 367 -11.15 18.30 -20.16
CA VAL A 367 -11.42 18.08 -18.74
C VAL A 367 -12.90 17.79 -18.50
N ALA A 368 -13.79 18.61 -19.08
CA ALA A 368 -15.24 18.43 -18.92
C ALA A 368 -15.73 17.11 -19.52
N GLU A 369 -15.21 16.72 -20.70
CA GLU A 369 -15.51 15.42 -21.32
C GLU A 369 -15.07 14.23 -20.47
N ALA A 370 -13.98 14.37 -19.72
CA ALA A 370 -13.51 13.36 -18.77
C ALA A 370 -14.26 13.40 -17.41
N GLY A 371 -15.26 14.27 -17.26
CA GLY A 371 -16.09 14.40 -16.07
C GLY A 371 -15.56 15.36 -14.99
N GLY A 372 -14.49 16.13 -15.29
CA GLY A 372 -13.91 17.09 -14.36
C GLY A 372 -14.61 18.45 -14.38
N ASP A 373 -14.69 19.07 -13.21
CA ASP A 373 -15.12 20.46 -13.06
C ASP A 373 -14.03 21.42 -13.57
N VAL A 374 -14.44 22.54 -14.18
CA VAL A 374 -13.53 23.48 -14.86
C VAL A 374 -13.67 24.90 -14.31
N ALA A 375 -12.57 25.43 -13.78
CA ALA A 375 -12.44 26.83 -13.40
C ALA A 375 -11.51 27.55 -14.39
N VAL A 376 -12.06 28.42 -15.23
CA VAL A 376 -11.29 29.18 -16.23
C VAL A 376 -10.91 30.55 -15.68
N LEU A 377 -9.63 30.88 -15.77
CA LEU A 377 -9.05 32.16 -15.39
C LEU A 377 -8.55 32.86 -16.65
N ASP A 378 -9.09 34.03 -16.99
CA ASP A 378 -8.72 34.73 -18.22
C ASP A 378 -8.87 36.26 -18.08
N VAL A 379 -8.14 37.02 -18.89
CA VAL A 379 -8.26 38.49 -18.95
C VAL A 379 -9.46 38.95 -19.76
N LEU A 380 -9.99 38.07 -20.64
CA LEU A 380 -11.12 38.38 -21.48
C LEU A 380 -12.43 38.50 -20.69
N ASP A 381 -13.15 39.60 -20.91
CA ASP A 381 -14.50 39.81 -20.36
C ASP A 381 -15.54 38.88 -20.97
N THR A 382 -15.36 38.49 -22.23
CA THR A 382 -16.27 37.62 -22.97
C THR A 382 -15.49 36.45 -23.55
N PRO A 383 -15.77 35.20 -23.14
CA PRO A 383 -15.09 34.04 -23.67
C PRO A 383 -15.57 33.73 -25.09
N HIS A 384 -14.85 32.86 -25.79
CA HIS A 384 -15.28 32.35 -27.09
C HIS A 384 -16.64 31.65 -26.96
N PRO A 385 -17.57 31.74 -27.94
CA PRO A 385 -18.91 31.14 -27.85
C PRO A 385 -18.95 29.66 -27.46
N HIS A 386 -17.94 28.88 -27.89
CA HIS A 386 -17.81 27.46 -27.51
C HIS A 386 -17.62 27.25 -25.99
N PHE A 387 -17.20 28.25 -25.22
CA PHE A 387 -17.17 28.14 -23.76
C PHE A 387 -18.56 27.88 -23.17
N GLU A 388 -19.63 28.44 -23.74
CA GLU A 388 -20.99 28.17 -23.24
C GLU A 388 -21.42 26.72 -23.50
N THR A 389 -20.92 26.10 -24.58
CA THR A 389 -21.18 24.67 -24.82
C THR A 389 -20.54 23.78 -23.76
N LEU A 390 -19.42 24.21 -23.16
CA LEU A 390 -18.74 23.50 -22.06
C LEU A 390 -19.65 23.34 -20.84
N LYS A 391 -20.41 24.41 -20.49
CA LYS A 391 -21.30 24.44 -19.33
C LYS A 391 -22.47 23.47 -19.45
N THR A 392 -22.97 23.25 -20.67
CA THR A 392 -24.24 22.53 -20.87
C THR A 392 -24.06 21.10 -21.37
N ALA A 393 -22.94 20.77 -22.00
CA ALA A 393 -22.80 19.50 -22.72
C ALA A 393 -22.43 18.29 -21.84
N TYR A 394 -21.76 18.51 -20.70
CA TYR A 394 -21.07 17.41 -19.99
C TYR A 394 -21.53 17.19 -18.53
N GLY A 395 -22.47 18.00 -18.04
CA GLY A 395 -23.02 17.84 -16.67
C GLY A 395 -22.02 18.14 -15.54
N VAL A 396 -20.95 18.88 -15.84
CA VAL A 396 -19.93 19.31 -14.88
C VAL A 396 -20.08 20.79 -14.53
N ARG A 397 -19.47 21.25 -13.42
CA ARG A 397 -19.46 22.66 -13.05
C ARG A 397 -18.40 23.40 -13.85
N VAL A 398 -18.78 24.53 -14.43
CA VAL A 398 -17.87 25.36 -15.22
C VAL A 398 -18.07 26.83 -14.84
N LYS A 399 -16.98 27.53 -14.52
CA LYS A 399 -17.04 28.97 -14.18
C LYS A 399 -15.85 29.73 -14.75
N LEU A 400 -16.11 30.95 -15.24
CA LEU A 400 -15.11 31.89 -15.72
C LEU A 400 -14.84 32.93 -14.63
N TYR A 401 -13.56 33.24 -14.43
CA TYR A 401 -13.05 34.27 -13.53
C TYR A 401 -12.18 35.23 -14.33
N LYS A 402 -12.47 36.53 -14.20
CA LYS A 402 -11.63 37.57 -14.81
C LYS A 402 -10.38 37.76 -13.95
N THR A 403 -9.21 37.43 -14.49
CA THR A 403 -7.94 37.62 -13.80
C THR A 403 -6.79 37.85 -14.77
N ASP A 404 -5.84 38.69 -14.39
CA ASP A 404 -4.55 38.81 -15.06
C ASP A 404 -3.50 38.00 -14.31
N VAL A 405 -2.78 37.11 -15.00
CA VAL A 405 -1.74 36.27 -14.39
C VAL A 405 -0.49 37.06 -14.00
N THR A 406 -0.35 38.30 -14.48
CA THR A 406 0.75 39.21 -14.12
C THR A 406 0.51 39.97 -12.81
N ASP A 407 -0.74 39.98 -12.32
CA ASP A 407 -1.10 40.55 -11.02
C ASP A 407 -1.26 39.44 -9.98
N PHE A 408 -0.22 39.25 -9.17
CA PHE A 408 -0.15 38.17 -8.19
C PHE A 408 -1.29 38.23 -7.15
N GLU A 409 -1.65 39.41 -6.66
CA GLU A 409 -2.67 39.54 -5.62
C GLU A 409 -4.07 39.23 -6.17
N THR A 410 -4.37 39.73 -7.37
CA THR A 410 -5.63 39.40 -8.06
C THR A 410 -5.69 37.91 -8.40
N LEU A 411 -4.59 37.32 -8.87
CA LEU A 411 -4.50 35.89 -9.16
C LEU A 411 -4.74 35.05 -7.90
N LYS A 412 -4.08 35.39 -6.79
CA LYS A 412 -4.25 34.72 -5.49
C LYS A 412 -5.69 34.80 -4.99
N ALA A 413 -6.29 36.00 -5.00
CA ALA A 413 -7.68 36.18 -4.59
C ALA A 413 -8.65 35.36 -5.46
N THR A 414 -8.33 35.22 -6.76
CA THR A 414 -9.10 34.40 -7.69
C THR A 414 -8.97 32.90 -7.37
N PHE A 415 -7.78 32.41 -7.05
CA PHE A 415 -7.58 31.02 -6.60
C PHE A 415 -8.38 30.73 -5.32
N GLU A 416 -8.36 31.63 -4.35
CA GLU A 416 -9.19 31.51 -3.14
C GLU A 416 -10.68 31.49 -3.47
N GLN A 417 -11.12 32.27 -4.47
CA GLN A 417 -12.50 32.25 -4.95
C GLN A 417 -12.87 30.92 -5.61
N VAL A 418 -11.99 30.36 -6.44
CA VAL A 418 -12.17 29.03 -7.02
C VAL A 418 -12.37 28.00 -5.92
N VAL A 419 -11.55 28.02 -4.87
CA VAL A 419 -11.65 27.07 -3.75
C VAL A 419 -12.97 27.27 -3.00
N ARG A 420 -13.46 28.49 -2.80
CA ARG A 420 -14.78 28.74 -2.20
C ARG A 420 -15.92 28.18 -3.06
N ASP A 421 -15.85 28.34 -4.37
CA ASP A 421 -16.92 27.95 -5.29
C ASP A 421 -16.92 26.44 -5.61
N PHE A 422 -15.73 25.85 -5.70
CA PHE A 422 -15.54 24.45 -6.12
C PHE A 422 -15.17 23.51 -4.98
N GLY A 423 -14.67 24.04 -3.86
CA GLY A 423 -14.23 23.31 -2.66
C GLY A 423 -12.76 22.92 -2.66
N ARG A 424 -12.11 22.84 -3.83
CA ARG A 424 -10.77 22.25 -3.99
C ARG A 424 -10.14 22.58 -5.35
N ILE A 425 -8.86 22.22 -5.52
CA ILE A 425 -8.17 22.22 -6.81
C ILE A 425 -7.35 20.92 -6.91
N ASP A 426 -7.60 20.10 -7.93
CA ASP A 426 -6.93 18.82 -8.16
C ASP A 426 -6.01 18.84 -9.38
N GLY A 427 -6.35 19.69 -10.34
CA GLY A 427 -5.56 19.93 -11.53
C GLY A 427 -5.33 21.42 -11.78
N CYS A 428 -4.22 21.76 -12.41
CA CYS A 428 -3.98 23.10 -12.92
C CYS A 428 -3.32 23.05 -14.30
N ILE A 429 -3.80 23.86 -15.23
CA ILE A 429 -3.19 24.06 -16.54
C ILE A 429 -2.83 25.53 -16.70
N ALA A 430 -1.53 25.83 -16.66
CA ALA A 430 -1.02 27.17 -16.90
C ALA A 430 -0.88 27.40 -18.42
N ALA A 431 -1.95 27.87 -19.07
CA ALA A 431 -2.02 28.05 -20.53
C ALA A 431 -2.10 29.51 -21.00
N ALA A 432 -2.15 30.48 -20.09
CA ALA A 432 -2.04 31.89 -20.45
C ALA A 432 -0.68 32.18 -21.13
N GLY A 433 -0.71 32.84 -22.28
CA GLY A 433 0.51 33.17 -23.01
C GLY A 433 0.30 34.07 -24.21
N ILE A 434 1.38 34.74 -24.63
CA ILE A 434 1.46 35.56 -25.83
C ILE A 434 2.66 35.13 -26.69
N CYS A 435 2.58 35.42 -27.99
CA CYS A 435 3.64 35.08 -28.96
C CYS A 435 3.89 36.29 -29.89
N PRO A 436 4.63 37.31 -29.42
CA PRO A 436 4.93 38.49 -30.24
C PRO A 436 5.93 38.16 -31.35
N ASP A 437 5.51 38.34 -32.61
CA ASP A 437 6.36 38.22 -33.80
C ASP A 437 6.95 39.60 -34.16
N GLU A 438 8.14 39.88 -33.64
CA GLU A 438 8.82 41.18 -33.77
C GLU A 438 10.33 40.98 -34.02
N PRO A 439 10.96 41.67 -34.99
CA PRO A 439 12.39 41.51 -35.25
C PRO A 439 13.26 41.81 -34.02
N PHE A 440 14.31 41.02 -33.81
CA PHE A 440 15.16 41.09 -32.61
C PHE A 440 15.75 42.49 -32.36
N LEU A 441 16.25 43.15 -33.41
CA LEU A 441 16.92 44.45 -33.31
C LEU A 441 15.96 45.64 -33.07
N SER A 442 14.65 45.47 -33.34
CA SER A 442 13.64 46.51 -33.17
C SER A 442 12.77 46.29 -31.91
N ARG A 443 13.06 45.25 -31.13
CA ARG A 443 12.23 44.83 -30.01
C ARG A 443 12.48 45.73 -28.80
N THR A 444 11.42 46.25 -28.20
CA THR A 444 11.53 47.12 -27.03
C THR A 444 11.73 46.31 -25.75
N PRO A 445 12.40 46.87 -24.73
CA PRO A 445 12.47 46.25 -23.41
C PRO A 445 11.08 45.92 -22.83
N ASP A 446 10.08 46.77 -23.07
CA ASP A 446 8.71 46.55 -22.59
C ASP A 446 8.05 45.33 -23.25
N SER A 447 8.27 45.12 -24.54
CA SER A 447 7.78 43.93 -25.26
C SER A 447 8.36 42.64 -24.67
N VAL A 448 9.68 42.63 -24.43
CA VAL A 448 10.38 41.49 -23.80
C VAL A 448 9.89 41.25 -22.37
N SER A 449 9.85 42.31 -21.56
CA SER A 449 9.37 42.26 -20.16
C SER A 449 7.93 41.77 -20.08
N ARG A 450 7.05 42.21 -20.99
CA ARG A 450 5.65 41.74 -21.07
C ARG A 450 5.58 40.26 -21.42
N CYS A 451 6.37 39.79 -22.39
CA CYS A 451 6.44 38.39 -22.77
C CYS A 451 6.85 37.51 -21.57
N PHE A 452 7.91 37.89 -20.85
CA PHE A 452 8.36 37.15 -19.66
C PHE A 452 7.37 37.23 -18.49
N SER A 453 6.76 38.40 -18.25
CA SER A 453 5.78 38.57 -17.18
C SER A 453 4.58 37.64 -17.37
N ILE A 454 4.10 37.48 -18.60
CA ILE A 454 2.96 36.60 -18.89
C ILE A 454 3.42 35.14 -18.98
N ASN A 455 4.39 34.84 -19.85
CA ASN A 455 4.73 33.46 -20.22
C ASN A 455 5.59 32.74 -19.18
N VAL A 456 6.29 33.47 -18.30
CA VAL A 456 7.16 32.88 -17.26
C VAL A 456 6.61 33.17 -15.88
N LEU A 457 6.49 34.45 -15.48
CA LEU A 457 6.02 34.78 -14.12
C LEU A 457 4.57 34.38 -13.92
N GLY A 458 3.69 34.64 -14.89
CA GLY A 458 2.29 34.20 -14.83
C GLY A 458 2.15 32.68 -14.70
N VAL A 459 2.98 31.92 -15.42
CA VAL A 459 3.03 30.45 -15.31
C VAL A 459 3.54 30.03 -13.92
N TYR A 460 4.62 30.65 -13.45
CA TYR A 460 5.22 30.39 -12.15
C TYR A 460 4.23 30.61 -11.00
N PHE A 461 3.58 31.79 -10.95
CA PHE A 461 2.64 32.12 -9.89
C PHE A 461 1.38 31.26 -9.94
N THR A 462 0.89 30.94 -11.13
CA THR A 462 -0.23 30.00 -11.30
C THR A 462 0.12 28.64 -10.71
N ALA A 463 1.30 28.09 -11.05
CA ALA A 463 1.76 26.80 -10.53
C ALA A 463 1.96 26.84 -9.01
N GLN A 464 2.55 27.92 -8.50
CA GLN A 464 2.79 28.13 -7.06
C GLN A 464 1.49 28.13 -6.26
N LEU A 465 0.48 28.89 -6.69
CA LEU A 465 -0.82 28.96 -6.01
C LEU A 465 -1.59 27.65 -6.10
N ALA A 466 -1.55 26.99 -7.26
CA ALA A 466 -2.16 25.67 -7.44
C ALA A 466 -1.53 24.63 -6.53
N ALA A 467 -0.19 24.53 -6.51
CA ALA A 467 0.54 23.60 -5.66
C ALA A 467 0.26 23.86 -4.17
N ALA A 468 0.30 25.12 -3.73
CA ALA A 468 -0.01 25.49 -2.35
C ALA A 468 -1.41 25.02 -1.93
N GLN A 469 -2.41 25.20 -2.81
CA GLN A 469 -3.77 24.73 -2.55
C GLN A 469 -3.85 23.18 -2.53
N MET A 470 -3.29 22.50 -3.53
CA MET A 470 -3.27 21.02 -3.61
C MET A 470 -2.62 20.37 -2.39
N ILE A 471 -1.59 21.02 -1.84
CA ILE A 471 -0.83 20.53 -0.69
C ILE A 471 -1.60 20.75 0.63
N SER A 472 -2.36 21.84 0.73
CA SER A 472 -3.08 22.22 1.96
C SER A 472 -4.45 21.56 2.12
N GLN A 473 -5.07 21.12 1.02
CA GLN A 473 -6.41 20.54 1.05
C GLN A 473 -6.43 19.13 1.64
N ALA A 474 -7.55 18.78 2.29
CA ALA A 474 -7.76 17.45 2.82
C ALA A 474 -7.93 16.40 1.70
N PRO A 475 -7.56 15.13 1.95
CA PRO A 475 -7.90 14.00 1.09
C PRO A 475 -9.38 13.93 0.74
N SER A 476 -9.68 13.31 -0.40
CA SER A 476 -11.04 13.05 -0.85
C SER A 476 -11.17 11.64 -1.42
N THR A 477 -12.41 11.20 -1.66
CA THR A 477 -12.68 9.90 -2.29
C THR A 477 -12.12 9.76 -3.71
N THR A 478 -12.00 10.86 -4.46
CA THR A 478 -11.58 10.86 -5.88
C THR A 478 -10.12 11.29 -6.10
N ASN A 479 -9.49 11.86 -5.08
CA ASN A 479 -8.09 12.26 -5.05
C ASN A 479 -7.60 12.20 -3.59
N PRO A 480 -6.80 11.17 -3.23
CA PRO A 480 -6.38 10.91 -1.85
C PRO A 480 -5.29 11.87 -1.35
N LYS A 481 -4.47 12.48 -2.22
CA LYS A 481 -3.45 13.46 -1.82
C LYS A 481 -2.83 14.14 -3.06
N GLY A 482 -2.52 15.43 -2.96
CA GLY A 482 -1.77 16.17 -3.97
C GLY A 482 -2.59 16.56 -5.20
N GLY A 483 -1.96 16.59 -6.38
CA GLY A 483 -2.60 17.03 -7.63
C GLY A 483 -1.70 16.95 -8.87
N SER A 484 -2.16 17.50 -9.99
CA SER A 484 -1.41 17.50 -11.25
C SER A 484 -1.38 18.89 -11.91
N ILE A 485 -0.20 19.35 -12.28
CA ILE A 485 0.03 20.64 -12.93
C ILE A 485 0.59 20.40 -14.33
N ILE A 486 -0.04 21.01 -15.32
CA ILE A 486 0.44 21.08 -16.70
C ILE A 486 0.86 22.50 -16.98
N LEU A 487 2.12 22.69 -17.38
CA LEU A 487 2.60 23.96 -17.91
C LEU A 487 2.61 23.89 -19.43
N VAL A 488 1.99 24.85 -20.12
CA VAL A 488 1.98 24.85 -21.59
C VAL A 488 3.31 25.37 -22.12
N GLY A 489 4.13 24.45 -22.59
CA GLY A 489 5.39 24.70 -23.28
C GLY A 489 5.18 25.10 -24.74
N SER A 490 6.13 24.76 -25.60
CA SER A 490 6.04 24.94 -27.05
C SER A 490 7.22 24.25 -27.74
N VAL A 491 7.01 23.78 -28.97
CA VAL A 491 8.11 23.38 -29.85
C VAL A 491 9.16 24.48 -30.04
N ALA A 492 8.79 25.75 -29.85
CA ALA A 492 9.67 26.91 -29.92
C ALA A 492 10.79 26.90 -28.86
N ALA A 493 10.66 26.10 -27.80
CA ALA A 493 11.74 25.89 -26.83
C ALA A 493 12.84 24.94 -27.35
N TYR A 494 12.51 24.11 -28.35
CA TYR A 494 13.41 23.11 -28.93
C TYR A 494 14.01 23.56 -30.25
N GLN A 495 13.32 24.44 -30.98
CA GLN A 495 13.79 24.94 -32.28
C GLN A 495 13.25 26.33 -32.59
N ALA A 496 14.02 27.10 -33.36
CA ALA A 496 13.59 28.38 -33.88
C ALA A 496 12.67 28.22 -35.11
N SER A 497 11.67 29.10 -35.26
CA SER A 497 10.88 29.20 -36.49
C SER A 497 11.73 29.76 -37.64
N LYS A 498 11.50 29.31 -38.88
CA LYS A 498 12.21 29.85 -40.06
C LYS A 498 11.71 31.21 -40.51
N ALA A 499 10.46 31.55 -40.22
CA ALA A 499 9.76 32.68 -40.84
C ALA A 499 9.08 33.62 -39.83
N GLN A 500 9.41 33.47 -38.55
CA GLN A 500 8.96 34.34 -37.47
C GLN A 500 10.14 34.74 -36.60
N TYR A 501 10.06 35.93 -36.01
CA TYR A 501 11.04 36.48 -35.09
C TYR A 501 10.51 36.34 -33.66
N LEU A 502 10.90 35.27 -32.97
CA LEU A 502 10.28 34.82 -31.70
C LEU A 502 11.29 34.70 -30.54
N SER A 503 12.32 35.54 -30.49
CA SER A 503 13.44 35.35 -29.56
C SER A 503 13.04 35.32 -28.07
N ASP A 504 12.22 36.27 -27.59
CA ASP A 504 11.75 36.23 -26.19
C ASP A 504 10.77 35.09 -25.92
N TYR A 505 9.96 34.72 -26.91
CA TYR A 505 8.97 33.66 -26.80
C TYR A 505 9.68 32.32 -26.66
N CYS A 506 10.66 32.04 -27.54
CA CYS A 506 11.56 30.89 -27.44
C CYS A 506 12.25 30.82 -26.07
N ALA A 507 12.83 31.94 -25.61
CA ALA A 507 13.47 32.00 -24.29
C ALA A 507 12.47 31.73 -23.15
N SER A 508 11.27 32.33 -23.20
CA SER A 508 10.21 32.14 -22.20
C SER A 508 9.73 30.71 -22.14
N LYS A 509 9.57 30.03 -23.29
CA LYS A 509 9.15 28.63 -23.34
C LYS A 509 10.26 27.68 -22.90
N GLY A 510 11.53 28.00 -23.18
CA GLY A 510 12.67 27.30 -22.58
C GLY A 510 12.67 27.40 -21.04
N ALA A 511 12.37 28.58 -20.50
CA ALA A 511 12.23 28.78 -19.06
C ALA A 511 11.10 27.93 -18.45
N VAL A 512 9.95 27.83 -19.13
CA VAL A 512 8.82 26.98 -18.69
C VAL A 512 9.23 25.49 -18.62
N LEU A 513 9.97 24.99 -19.61
CA LEU A 513 10.44 23.58 -19.58
C LEU A 513 11.41 23.33 -18.42
N SER A 514 12.33 24.27 -18.17
CA SER A 514 13.25 24.16 -17.04
C SER A 514 12.52 24.22 -15.71
N LEU A 515 11.54 25.12 -15.58
CA LEU A 515 10.71 25.27 -14.39
C LEU A 515 9.94 23.98 -14.07
N ALA A 516 9.34 23.34 -15.08
CA ALA A 516 8.57 22.12 -14.90
C ALA A 516 9.41 20.98 -14.29
N ARG A 517 10.66 20.83 -14.73
CA ARG A 517 11.59 19.80 -14.22
C ARG A 517 11.93 20.01 -12.75
N GLU A 518 12.22 21.25 -12.37
CA GLU A 518 12.55 21.56 -10.98
C GLU A 518 11.32 21.35 -10.08
N LEU A 519 10.16 21.89 -10.47
CA LEU A 519 8.92 21.72 -9.70
C LEU A 519 8.49 20.25 -9.59
N ALA A 520 8.75 19.44 -10.60
CA ALA A 520 8.47 18.00 -10.56
C ALA A 520 9.27 17.28 -9.48
N VAL A 521 10.49 17.73 -9.18
CA VAL A 521 11.33 17.19 -8.11
C VAL A 521 10.91 17.78 -6.76
N GLU A 522 10.78 19.11 -6.68
CA GLU A 522 10.45 19.83 -5.45
C GLU A 522 9.10 19.40 -4.84
N LEU A 523 8.14 18.98 -5.66
CA LEU A 523 6.77 18.73 -5.22
C LEU A 523 6.38 17.24 -5.20
N ALA A 524 7.27 16.34 -5.63
CA ALA A 524 6.99 14.91 -5.75
C ALA A 524 6.62 14.26 -4.40
N ASP A 525 7.37 14.58 -3.33
CA ASP A 525 7.13 14.06 -1.97
C ASP A 525 5.79 14.56 -1.37
N ARG A 526 5.26 15.66 -1.91
CA ARG A 526 3.94 16.21 -1.57
C ARG A 526 2.81 15.62 -2.42
N GLY A 527 3.12 14.73 -3.37
CA GLY A 527 2.15 14.09 -4.26
C GLY A 527 1.64 15.00 -5.38
N VAL A 528 2.35 16.08 -5.71
CA VAL A 528 2.00 16.96 -6.84
C VAL A 528 2.91 16.63 -8.02
N ARG A 529 2.30 16.31 -9.16
CA ARG A 529 3.02 16.03 -10.40
C ARG A 529 3.06 17.29 -11.26
N VAL A 530 4.19 17.54 -11.91
CA VAL A 530 4.34 18.69 -12.81
C VAL A 530 4.91 18.21 -14.13
N ASN A 531 4.20 18.45 -15.23
CA ASN A 531 4.63 18.08 -16.58
C ASN A 531 4.37 19.23 -17.55
N THR A 532 4.94 19.17 -18.74
CA THR A 532 4.64 20.11 -19.81
C THR A 532 3.96 19.44 -21.00
N ILE A 533 3.12 20.20 -21.70
CA ILE A 533 2.68 19.86 -23.06
C ILE A 533 3.27 20.93 -23.96
N SER A 534 4.01 20.52 -25.00
CA SER A 534 4.66 21.42 -25.96
C SER A 534 4.05 21.25 -27.35
N PRO A 535 3.07 22.09 -27.72
CA PRO A 535 2.45 22.04 -29.04
C PRO A 535 3.38 22.54 -30.15
N GLY A 536 3.17 22.01 -31.35
CA GLY A 536 3.69 22.55 -32.61
C GLY A 536 2.85 23.72 -33.14
N TYR A 537 2.78 23.85 -34.47
CA TYR A 537 1.86 24.79 -35.10
C TYR A 537 0.42 24.29 -34.97
N MET A 538 -0.40 24.98 -34.17
CA MET A 538 -1.79 24.58 -33.89
C MET A 538 -2.79 25.54 -34.53
N MET A 539 -3.88 24.99 -35.05
CA MET A 539 -5.01 25.75 -35.59
C MET A 539 -5.78 26.43 -34.46
N THR A 540 -5.46 27.69 -34.24
CA THR A 540 -6.13 28.59 -33.29
C THR A 540 -6.51 29.88 -34.00
N ASP A 541 -7.44 30.65 -33.43
CA ASP A 541 -7.87 31.93 -34.01
C ASP A 541 -6.67 32.87 -34.27
N MET A 542 -5.65 32.84 -33.41
CA MET A 542 -4.41 33.60 -33.57
C MET A 542 -3.61 33.15 -34.81
N THR A 543 -3.37 31.84 -34.94
CA THR A 543 -2.62 31.27 -36.07
C THR A 543 -3.37 31.46 -37.39
N LEU A 544 -4.70 31.31 -37.37
CA LEU A 544 -5.55 31.48 -38.55
C LEU A 544 -5.56 32.94 -39.02
N ALA A 545 -5.72 33.90 -38.10
CA ALA A 545 -5.64 35.33 -38.45
C ALA A 545 -4.28 35.73 -39.06
N ILE A 546 -3.18 35.14 -38.56
CA ILE A 546 -1.85 35.32 -39.14
C ILE A 546 -1.76 34.66 -40.53
N SER A 547 -2.38 33.49 -40.70
CA SER A 547 -2.40 32.77 -41.98
C SER A 547 -3.13 33.56 -43.08
N ASP A 548 -4.22 34.24 -42.72
CA ASP A 548 -4.99 35.09 -43.64
C ASP A 548 -4.19 36.32 -44.09
N THR A 549 -3.38 36.89 -43.18
CA THR A 549 -2.59 38.10 -43.45
C THR A 549 -1.21 37.81 -44.05
N ARG A 550 -0.67 36.59 -43.84
CA ARG A 550 0.65 36.15 -44.35
C ARG A 550 0.55 34.73 -44.94
N PRO A 551 0.01 34.56 -46.16
CA PRO A 551 -0.20 33.24 -46.77
C PRO A 551 1.06 32.37 -46.89
N GLY A 552 2.23 32.99 -47.13
CA GLY A 552 3.51 32.27 -47.16
C GLY A 552 3.87 31.65 -45.80
N LEU A 553 3.52 32.30 -44.70
CA LEU A 553 3.72 31.74 -43.36
C LEU A 553 2.72 30.61 -43.07
N ALA A 554 1.49 30.70 -43.58
CA ALA A 554 0.51 29.63 -43.50
C ALA A 554 1.02 28.33 -44.17
N GLN A 555 1.62 28.45 -45.35
CA GLN A 555 2.24 27.32 -46.05
C GLN A 555 3.36 26.68 -45.21
N ILE A 556 4.20 27.49 -44.57
CA ILE A 556 5.24 27.01 -43.67
C ILE A 556 4.64 26.22 -42.49
N PHE A 557 3.58 26.72 -41.87
CA PHE A 557 2.92 26.03 -40.76
C PHE A 557 2.33 24.67 -41.16
N VAL A 558 1.90 24.52 -42.41
CA VAL A 558 1.39 23.27 -42.96
C VAL A 558 2.52 22.34 -43.40
N ASN A 559 3.56 22.87 -44.06
CA ASN A 559 4.57 22.07 -44.75
C ASN A 559 5.77 21.69 -43.88
N GLU A 560 6.14 22.47 -42.88
CA GLU A 560 7.29 22.16 -42.03
C GLU A 560 7.10 20.92 -41.14
N PRO A 561 5.93 20.71 -40.49
CA PRO A 561 5.70 19.49 -39.74
C PRO A 561 5.78 18.28 -40.68
N PRO A 562 6.52 17.21 -40.32
CA PRO A 562 6.54 15.97 -41.08
C PRO A 562 5.15 15.38 -41.39
N MET A 563 4.15 15.62 -40.53
CA MET A 563 2.75 15.22 -40.77
C MET A 563 2.01 16.09 -41.81
N ARG A 564 2.66 17.10 -42.39
CA ARG A 564 2.16 17.99 -43.45
C ARG A 564 0.80 18.64 -43.16
N ARG A 565 0.58 19.00 -41.89
CA ARG A 565 -0.58 19.78 -41.44
C ARG A 565 -0.26 20.53 -40.17
N MET A 566 -1.03 21.60 -39.93
CA MET A 566 -1.17 22.14 -38.59
C MET A 566 -1.90 21.13 -37.68
N GLY A 567 -1.52 21.12 -36.40
CA GLY A 567 -2.24 20.38 -35.38
C GLY A 567 -3.64 20.96 -35.17
N ASP A 568 -4.64 20.11 -35.01
CA ASP A 568 -5.94 20.51 -34.52
C ASP A 568 -5.91 20.57 -32.98
N ARG A 569 -6.75 21.41 -32.38
CA ARG A 569 -6.83 21.49 -30.92
C ARG A 569 -7.24 20.16 -30.28
N SER A 570 -7.96 19.30 -31.00
CA SER A 570 -8.30 17.94 -30.57
C SER A 570 -7.07 17.03 -30.38
N ASP A 571 -5.97 17.27 -31.10
CA ASP A 571 -4.72 16.51 -30.97
C ASP A 571 -4.10 16.67 -29.56
N LEU A 572 -4.49 17.70 -28.79
CA LEU A 572 -3.99 17.97 -27.44
C LEU A 572 -4.84 17.35 -26.33
N LYS A 573 -6.09 16.98 -26.61
CA LYS A 573 -7.06 16.60 -25.56
C LYS A 573 -6.64 15.34 -24.81
N GLY A 574 -6.19 14.31 -25.55
CA GLY A 574 -5.75 13.05 -24.95
C GLY A 574 -4.56 13.21 -24.01
N ALA A 575 -3.55 13.99 -24.42
CA ALA A 575 -2.38 14.27 -23.58
C ALA A 575 -2.75 15.05 -22.32
N CYS A 576 -3.67 16.02 -22.44
CA CYS A 576 -4.18 16.78 -21.30
C CYS A 576 -4.86 15.88 -20.25
N VAL A 577 -5.81 15.04 -20.67
CA VAL A 577 -6.50 14.13 -19.74
C VAL A 577 -5.52 13.13 -19.14
N TYR A 578 -4.64 12.55 -19.96
CA TYR A 578 -3.61 11.62 -19.49
C TYR A 578 -2.79 12.22 -18.35
N LEU A 579 -2.23 13.43 -18.53
CA LEU A 579 -1.37 14.07 -17.53
C LEU A 579 -2.12 14.52 -16.28
N LEU A 580 -3.39 14.90 -16.39
CA LEU A 580 -4.21 15.29 -15.22
C LEU A 580 -4.74 14.09 -14.41
N SER A 581 -4.93 12.94 -15.05
CA SER A 581 -5.59 11.78 -14.44
C SER A 581 -4.61 10.80 -13.79
N ASP A 582 -5.15 9.73 -13.21
CA ASP A 582 -4.34 8.66 -12.62
C ASP A 582 -3.63 7.77 -13.65
N ALA A 583 -3.97 7.91 -14.93
CA ALA A 583 -3.28 7.22 -16.02
C ALA A 583 -1.78 7.57 -16.08
N SER A 584 -1.40 8.71 -15.51
CA SER A 584 -0.02 9.21 -15.44
C SER A 584 0.47 9.32 -13.99
N ALA A 585 -0.08 8.54 -13.05
CA ALA A 585 0.25 8.64 -11.63
C ALA A 585 1.74 8.50 -11.30
N TYR A 586 2.53 7.85 -12.17
CA TYR A 586 3.99 7.72 -12.04
C TYR A 586 4.77 8.52 -13.10
N HIS A 587 4.16 9.55 -13.70
CA HIS A 587 4.74 10.37 -14.76
C HIS A 587 4.75 11.84 -14.29
N THR A 588 5.96 12.35 -14.02
CA THR A 588 6.24 13.73 -13.60
C THR A 588 7.59 14.17 -14.15
N GLY A 589 7.75 15.45 -14.46
CA GLY A 589 8.99 16.07 -14.95
C GLY A 589 9.26 15.93 -16.45
N ASP A 590 8.31 15.40 -17.23
CA ASP A 590 8.47 15.20 -18.67
C ASP A 590 7.79 16.29 -19.51
N ASP A 591 8.17 16.35 -20.80
CA ASP A 591 7.54 17.19 -21.82
C ASP A 591 6.87 16.34 -22.91
N MET A 592 5.54 16.45 -23.02
CA MET A 592 4.78 15.82 -24.11
C MET A 592 4.78 16.72 -25.36
N LEU A 593 5.66 16.39 -26.31
CA LEU A 593 5.76 17.03 -27.62
C LEU A 593 4.62 16.61 -28.56
N ILE A 594 3.65 17.50 -28.78
CA ILE A 594 2.55 17.30 -29.75
C ILE A 594 2.78 18.22 -30.95
N THR A 595 3.72 17.84 -31.82
CA THR A 595 4.31 18.77 -32.80
C THR A 595 4.23 18.31 -34.26
N GLY A 596 3.48 17.24 -34.57
CA GLY A 596 3.45 16.66 -35.91
C GLY A 596 4.83 16.22 -36.44
N GLY A 597 5.78 15.94 -35.54
CA GLY A 597 7.16 15.55 -35.86
C GLY A 597 8.19 16.68 -35.92
N LEU A 598 7.78 17.96 -35.80
CA LEU A 598 8.68 19.12 -35.95
C LEU A 598 9.99 19.01 -35.15
N HIS A 599 9.93 18.56 -33.89
CA HIS A 599 11.11 18.48 -33.01
C HIS A 599 12.17 17.48 -33.50
N ALA A 600 11.76 16.44 -34.24
CA ALA A 600 12.65 15.40 -34.76
C ALA A 600 13.31 15.81 -36.09
N GLY A 601 12.66 16.70 -36.84
CA GLY A 601 13.17 17.16 -38.13
C GLY A 601 12.10 17.89 -38.94
N ARG A 602 12.50 18.36 -40.13
CA ARG A 602 11.62 19.04 -41.08
C ARG A 602 11.65 18.30 -42.41
N THR A 603 10.49 18.11 -43.00
CA THR A 603 10.41 17.62 -44.37
C THR A 603 10.71 18.78 -45.31
N GLY A 604 11.71 18.62 -46.19
CA GLY A 604 12.10 19.65 -47.15
C GLY A 604 10.95 20.02 -48.10
N GLU A 605 11.00 21.24 -48.61
CA GLU A 605 10.49 21.56 -49.94
C GLU A 605 11.67 21.32 -50.89
N GLU A 606 11.49 20.45 -51.89
CA GLU A 606 12.15 20.69 -53.18
C GLU A 606 11.53 21.92 -53.83
#